data_AF-A0AAU9WHI8-F1
#
_entry.id   AF-A0AAU9WHI8-F1
#
_cell.length_a   1.000
_cell.length_b   1.000
_cell.length_c   1.000
_cell.angle_alpha   90.00
_cell.angle_beta   90.00
_cell.angle_gamma   90.00
#
_symmetry.space_group_name_H-M   'P 1'
#
loop_
_entity.id
_entity.type
_entity.pdbx_description
1 polymer ?
#
loop_
_entity_poly.entity_id
_entity_poly.type
_entity_poly.pdbx_seq_one_letter_code
_entity_poly.pdbx_strand_id
1 'polypeptide(L)'
;MYHERAQSLFSWQPDQDITNPQPSFYTFKSIIENPKMKKTVVAVLDQMVNPHWPHLPQRKETYSNEEEREGVEGAWNSITDDPLDYQFYYHILDGDEGGRPPKIETSAEKKERDNPHFNWRNKSCLEVIAKSKNKEALQHPVVRMLVKTKWNSYGHLFLSLQAALYVIFLLFLSYSLLHASTKLDPTQYRGTADLFRGICEVFTLLMVLFYMCEEINQMRINGCSYFIEWITLFDWLGLVLILCVIPLRYIGSKSQWLVASSAFLFNFLRILKFSCLTRTTGLYTKTLAKIIQQDLARFLAVFSVIFFPFCSALFLSLRSSRQIPDNKEFSGFQSVLLSGFRALSEQRPIAEDYSTFNWLSILLMLAYMGTVIVILLNILIAQMSTTYIQAKKVARLEYDVDRILQLTRMERFPFLNLRVKYYKKGGWISEKKLAEELLEFSEDRSPWESVEDKLYAIRDKMRKMIKQMRQQRE
;
A
#
# COMPACT_ATOMS: atom_id res chain seq x y z
N MET A 1 6.84 -3.71 36.65
CA MET A 1 8.08 -3.09 37.17
C MET A 1 9.17 -2.85 36.13
N TYR A 2 9.96 -3.83 35.64
CA TYR A 2 11.03 -3.49 34.65
C TYR A 2 10.52 -3.15 33.24
N HIS A 3 9.43 -3.79 32.79
CA HIS A 3 8.77 -3.40 31.53
C HIS A 3 8.27 -1.95 31.57
N GLU A 4 7.82 -1.47 32.74
CA GLU A 4 7.46 -0.05 32.93
C GLU A 4 8.69 0.87 32.90
N ARG A 5 9.86 0.43 33.37
CA ARG A 5 11.12 1.20 33.27
C ARG A 5 11.63 1.33 31.84
N ALA A 6 11.56 0.28 31.03
CA ALA A 6 11.91 0.37 29.61
C ALA A 6 10.89 1.19 28.83
N GLN A 7 9.60 1.03 29.13
CA GLN A 7 8.53 1.84 28.53
C GLN A 7 8.61 3.31 28.97
N SER A 8 9.03 3.61 30.20
CA SER A 8 9.14 4.97 30.73
C SER A 8 10.22 5.81 30.04
N LEU A 9 11.23 5.19 29.43
CA LEU A 9 12.23 5.87 28.60
C LEU A 9 11.64 6.45 27.31
N PHE A 10 10.56 5.86 26.81
CA PHE A 10 9.90 6.21 25.55
C PHE A 10 8.55 6.90 25.75
N SER A 11 8.01 6.91 26.97
CA SER A 11 6.82 7.67 27.33
C SER A 11 7.18 9.05 27.86
N TRP A 12 6.34 10.04 27.57
CA TRP A 12 6.46 11.37 28.16
C TRP A 12 6.35 11.35 29.71
N GLN A 13 6.97 12.31 30.38
CA GLN A 13 6.83 12.51 31.82
C GLN A 13 6.00 13.77 32.09
N PRO A 14 4.72 13.64 32.46
CA PRO A 14 3.91 14.80 32.84
C PRO A 14 4.33 15.28 34.24
N ASP A 15 4.56 16.59 34.38
CA ASP A 15 4.60 17.23 35.70
C ASP A 15 3.25 17.03 36.42
N GLN A 16 3.24 17.09 37.76
CA GLN A 16 2.05 16.84 38.59
C GLN A 16 0.81 17.66 38.18
N ASP A 17 1.01 18.83 37.54
CA ASP A 17 -0.05 19.72 37.08
C ASP A 17 -0.25 19.76 35.55
N ILE A 18 0.49 18.96 34.76
CA ILE A 18 0.40 18.89 33.28
C ILE A 18 0.55 20.29 32.63
N THR A 19 1.30 21.20 33.24
CA THR A 19 1.47 22.58 32.74
C THR A 19 2.63 22.70 31.76
N ASN A 20 3.68 21.88 31.89
CA ASN A 20 4.84 21.92 31.00
C ASN A 20 5.47 20.52 30.79
N PRO A 21 4.82 19.63 30.02
CA PRO A 21 5.23 18.24 29.93
C PRO A 21 6.57 18.05 29.18
N GLN A 22 7.54 17.44 29.85
CA GLN A 22 8.83 17.09 29.23
C GLN A 22 8.65 15.96 28.19
N PRO A 23 9.31 16.06 27.02
CA PRO A 23 9.32 14.98 26.04
C PRO A 23 10.00 13.72 26.59
N SER A 24 9.76 12.58 25.97
CA SER A 24 10.45 11.33 26.32
C SER A 24 11.97 11.47 26.21
N PHE A 25 12.72 10.77 27.07
CA PHE A 25 14.19 10.78 27.05
C PHE A 25 14.76 10.33 25.71
N TYR A 26 14.11 9.33 25.09
CA TYR A 26 14.42 8.88 23.74
C TYR A 26 13.16 8.88 22.88
N THR A 27 13.29 9.35 21.64
CA THR A 27 12.23 9.25 20.65
C THR A 27 12.31 7.90 19.94
N PHE A 28 11.28 7.06 20.04
CA PHE A 28 11.27 5.76 19.35
C PHE A 28 11.46 5.90 17.83
N LYS A 29 10.94 6.97 17.23
CA LYS A 29 11.14 7.33 15.82
C LYS A 29 12.61 7.41 15.40
N SER A 30 13.49 8.03 16.20
CA SER A 30 14.91 8.18 15.83
C SER A 30 15.66 6.84 15.83
N ILE A 31 15.23 5.91 16.68
CA ILE A 31 15.75 4.52 16.72
C ILE A 31 15.31 3.75 15.48
N ILE A 32 14.05 3.92 15.04
CA ILE A 32 13.53 3.25 13.84
C ILE A 32 14.21 3.77 12.57
N GLU A 33 14.46 5.09 12.49
CA GLU A 33 15.13 5.70 11.33
C GLU A 33 16.59 5.27 11.19
N ASN A 34 17.23 4.83 12.28
CA ASN A 34 18.61 4.35 12.24
C ASN A 34 18.70 2.90 11.69
N PRO A 35 19.31 2.69 10.50
CA PRO A 35 19.37 1.36 9.88
C PRO A 35 20.24 0.35 10.65
N LYS A 36 21.11 0.80 11.56
CA LYS A 36 21.96 -0.07 12.39
C LYS A 36 21.23 -0.62 13.62
N MET A 37 20.13 0.02 14.05
CA MET A 37 19.42 -0.29 15.30
C MET A 37 18.22 -1.24 15.13
N LYS A 38 18.18 -2.02 14.04
CA LYS A 38 17.04 -2.92 13.72
C LYS A 38 16.70 -3.89 14.85
N LYS A 39 17.71 -4.47 15.50
CA LYS A 39 17.53 -5.40 16.62
C LYS A 39 16.99 -4.69 17.86
N THR A 40 17.41 -3.46 18.11
CA THR A 40 16.91 -2.64 19.22
C THR A 40 15.44 -2.29 19.02
N VAL A 41 15.00 -1.99 17.80
CA VAL A 41 13.57 -1.78 17.50
C VAL A 41 12.75 -3.01 17.86
N VAL A 42 13.21 -4.21 17.48
CA VAL A 42 12.54 -5.47 17.81
C VAL A 42 12.53 -5.69 19.32
N ALA A 43 13.66 -5.50 20.01
CA ALA A 43 13.72 -5.64 21.46
C ALA A 43 12.78 -4.67 22.20
N VAL A 44 12.64 -3.42 21.74
CA VAL A 44 11.67 -2.48 22.31
C VAL A 44 10.24 -2.96 22.09
N LEU A 45 9.92 -3.51 20.91
CA LEU A 45 8.62 -4.08 20.63
C LEU A 45 8.32 -5.33 21.50
N ASP A 46 9.33 -6.16 21.78
CA ASP A 46 9.20 -7.31 22.67
C ASP A 46 8.81 -6.86 24.09
N GLN A 47 9.36 -5.73 24.56
CA GLN A 47 9.03 -5.12 25.85
C GLN A 47 7.60 -4.54 25.92
N MET A 48 6.87 -4.46 24.79
CA MET A 48 5.46 -4.03 24.74
C MET A 48 4.47 -5.20 24.90
N VAL A 49 4.98 -6.43 25.00
CA VAL A 49 4.19 -7.64 25.25
C VAL A 49 4.46 -8.12 26.66
N ASN A 50 3.44 -8.09 27.51
CA ASN A 50 3.54 -8.70 28.84
C ASN A 50 2.74 -10.01 28.87
N PRO A 51 3.39 -11.17 28.98
CA PRO A 51 2.69 -12.43 29.19
C PRO A 51 2.03 -12.45 30.58
N HIS A 52 0.82 -12.97 30.65
CA HIS A 52 0.05 -13.06 31.87
C HIS A 52 -0.38 -14.50 32.14
N TRP A 53 -0.19 -14.91 33.38
CA TRP A 53 -0.66 -16.19 33.92
C TRP A 53 -1.72 -15.86 34.98
N PRO A 54 -3.01 -16.02 34.67
CA PRO A 54 -4.11 -15.66 35.58
C PRO A 54 -4.05 -16.36 36.94
N HIS A 55 -3.42 -17.53 36.99
CA HIS A 55 -3.33 -18.37 38.20
C HIS A 55 -2.20 -17.94 39.14
N LEU A 56 -1.29 -17.07 38.69
CA LEU A 56 -0.13 -16.68 39.48
C LEU A 56 -0.43 -15.45 40.35
N PRO A 57 0.09 -15.41 41.58
CA PRO A 57 -0.01 -14.23 42.42
C PRO A 57 0.76 -13.05 41.80
N GLN A 58 0.15 -11.86 41.83
CA GLN A 58 0.76 -10.64 41.33
C GLN A 58 1.96 -10.24 42.18
N ARG A 59 3.03 -9.78 41.53
CA ARG A 59 4.19 -9.22 42.23
C ARG A 59 3.86 -7.82 42.75
N LYS A 60 4.18 -7.56 44.02
CA LYS A 60 3.93 -6.28 44.71
C LYS A 60 5.23 -5.49 44.84
N GLU A 61 5.16 -4.15 44.93
CA GLU A 61 6.35 -3.30 45.18
C GLU A 61 6.87 -3.48 46.60
N THR A 62 5.94 -3.68 47.53
CA THR A 62 6.23 -3.90 48.93
C THR A 62 5.47 -5.14 49.36
N TYR A 63 6.22 -6.15 49.81
CA TYR A 63 5.65 -7.34 50.44
C TYR A 63 5.51 -7.09 51.93
N SER A 64 4.46 -7.66 52.51
CA SER A 64 4.19 -7.52 53.94
C SER A 64 5.20 -8.31 54.76
N ASN A 65 5.56 -9.50 54.27
CA ASN A 65 6.48 -10.46 54.90
C ASN A 65 7.45 -11.05 53.88
N GLU A 66 8.66 -11.45 54.31
CA GLU A 66 9.65 -12.13 53.44
C GLU A 66 9.14 -13.51 52.97
N GLU A 67 8.37 -14.22 53.80
CA GLU A 67 7.71 -15.48 53.42
C GLU A 67 6.68 -15.30 52.29
N GLU A 68 5.96 -14.16 52.28
CA GLU A 68 5.03 -13.83 51.20
C GLU A 68 5.80 -13.62 49.89
N ARG A 69 6.96 -12.95 49.98
CA ARG A 69 7.84 -12.74 48.85
C ARG A 69 8.44 -14.05 48.34
N GLU A 70 8.97 -14.90 49.20
CA GLU A 70 9.53 -16.19 48.83
C GLU A 70 8.46 -17.13 48.26
N GLY A 71 7.25 -17.14 48.81
CA GLY A 71 6.13 -17.92 48.28
C GLY A 71 5.71 -17.46 46.88
N VAL A 72 5.65 -16.14 46.66
CA VAL A 72 5.36 -15.56 45.34
C VAL A 72 6.51 -15.85 44.37
N GLU A 73 7.76 -15.55 44.73
CA GLU A 73 8.93 -15.80 43.88
C GLU A 73 9.11 -17.29 43.57
N GLY A 74 8.87 -18.18 44.54
CA GLY A 74 8.86 -19.63 44.36
C GLY A 74 7.81 -20.09 43.34
N ALA A 75 6.58 -19.56 43.43
CA ALA A 75 5.53 -19.81 42.43
C ALA A 75 5.89 -19.27 41.04
N TRP A 76 6.63 -18.16 40.96
CA TRP A 76 7.12 -17.62 39.69
C TRP A 76 8.31 -18.39 39.10
N ASN A 77 9.12 -19.03 39.93
CA ASN A 77 10.29 -19.81 39.51
C ASN A 77 9.91 -21.24 39.06
N SER A 78 8.79 -21.77 39.54
CA SER A 78 8.29 -23.11 39.19
C SER A 78 7.47 -23.17 37.89
N ILE A 79 7.33 -22.06 37.15
CA ILE A 79 6.49 -22.00 35.94
C ILE A 79 7.10 -22.83 34.81
N THR A 80 6.43 -23.91 34.45
CA THR A 80 6.69 -24.73 33.24
C THR A 80 5.76 -24.41 32.06
N ASP A 81 4.64 -23.75 32.34
CA ASP A 81 3.53 -23.61 31.39
C ASP A 81 3.58 -22.32 30.56
N ASP A 82 3.06 -22.39 29.33
CA ASP A 82 2.93 -21.23 28.45
C ASP A 82 1.87 -20.24 29.00
N PRO A 83 2.06 -18.91 28.79
CA PRO A 83 1.10 -17.91 29.24
C PRO A 83 -0.22 -18.01 28.46
N LEU A 84 -1.33 -17.90 29.19
CA LEU A 84 -2.68 -18.00 28.63
C LEU A 84 -3.12 -16.71 27.93
N ASP A 85 -2.74 -15.56 28.51
CA ASP A 85 -3.12 -14.24 28.02
C ASP A 85 -1.89 -13.37 27.81
N TYR A 86 -1.98 -12.47 26.85
CA TYR A 86 -0.97 -11.47 26.57
C TYR A 86 -1.58 -10.09 26.69
N GLN A 87 -0.91 -9.22 27.45
CA GLN A 87 -1.24 -7.81 27.54
C GLN A 87 -0.33 -7.04 26.57
N PHE A 88 -0.95 -6.44 25.55
CA PHE A 88 -0.26 -5.58 24.60
C PHE A 88 -0.39 -4.13 25.02
N TYR A 89 0.73 -3.41 25.02
CA TYR A 89 0.76 -1.96 25.20
C TYR A 89 0.96 -1.27 23.85
N TYR A 90 0.18 -0.24 23.54
CA TYR A 90 0.26 0.47 22.24
C TYR A 90 0.72 1.92 22.34
N HIS A 91 0.85 2.45 23.56
CA HIS A 91 1.12 3.86 23.83
C HIS A 91 2.37 4.41 23.11
N ILE A 92 3.46 3.64 22.99
CA ILE A 92 4.69 4.08 22.27
C ILE A 92 4.45 4.14 20.75
N LEU A 93 3.67 3.20 20.19
CA LEU A 93 3.40 3.17 18.76
C LEU A 93 2.44 4.28 18.33
N ASP A 94 1.51 4.63 19.23
CA ASP A 94 0.52 5.67 19.04
C ASP A 94 0.93 7.04 19.61
N GLY A 95 2.13 7.14 20.18
CA GLY A 95 2.71 8.40 20.66
C GLY A 95 3.18 9.35 19.56
N ASP A 96 3.24 10.64 19.85
CA ASP A 96 3.86 11.63 18.96
C ASP A 96 5.41 11.56 18.99
N GLU A 97 6.08 12.49 18.31
CA GLU A 97 7.56 12.57 18.30
C GLU A 97 8.18 12.80 19.69
N GLY A 98 7.40 13.29 20.66
CA GLY A 98 7.83 13.46 22.04
C GLY A 98 7.40 12.30 22.95
N GLY A 99 6.89 11.20 22.40
CA GLY A 99 6.39 10.06 23.19
C GLY A 99 5.10 10.35 23.95
N ARG A 100 4.36 11.40 23.56
CA ARG A 100 3.11 11.80 24.23
C ARG A 100 1.94 10.97 23.69
N PRO A 101 1.13 10.35 24.56
CA PRO A 101 -0.03 9.57 24.12
C PRO A 101 -1.19 10.49 23.70
N PRO A 102 -2.09 10.02 22.82
CA PRO A 102 -3.29 10.77 22.40
C PRO A 102 -4.26 11.09 23.54
N LYS A 103 -4.37 10.19 24.53
CA LYS A 103 -5.20 10.37 25.73
C LYS A 103 -4.37 10.15 27.00
N ILE A 104 -4.74 10.87 28.06
CA ILE A 104 -4.11 10.79 29.38
C ILE A 104 -5.18 10.43 30.41
N GLU A 105 -4.79 9.64 31.41
CA GLU A 105 -5.58 9.43 32.63
C GLU A 105 -5.20 10.49 33.66
N THR A 106 -6.16 11.30 34.09
CA THR A 106 -5.95 12.28 35.17
C THR A 106 -6.15 11.62 36.54
N SER A 107 -5.29 11.93 37.51
CA SER A 107 -5.29 11.32 38.86
C SER A 107 -6.61 11.47 39.63
N ALA A 108 -7.39 12.52 39.34
CA ALA A 108 -8.61 12.88 40.06
C ALA A 108 -9.86 12.09 39.61
N GLU A 109 -9.89 11.61 38.38
CA GLU A 109 -11.01 10.86 37.81
C GLU A 109 -10.38 9.82 36.88
N LYS A 110 -10.59 8.52 37.10
CA LYS A 110 -10.17 7.43 36.17
C LYS A 110 -10.90 7.50 34.81
N LYS A 111 -11.00 8.69 34.21
CA LYS A 111 -11.55 9.00 32.91
C LYS A 111 -10.40 9.45 32.02
N GLU A 112 -10.27 8.80 30.87
CA GLU A 112 -9.35 9.22 29.83
C GLU A 112 -9.80 10.58 29.27
N ARG A 113 -8.92 11.58 29.28
CA ARG A 113 -9.13 12.88 28.61
C ARG A 113 -8.16 13.03 27.44
N ASP A 114 -8.59 13.80 26.43
CA ASP A 114 -7.76 14.11 25.27
C ASP A 114 -6.54 14.93 25.69
N ASN A 115 -5.36 14.59 25.16
CA ASN A 115 -4.13 15.28 25.51
C ASN A 115 -4.00 16.60 24.73
N PRO A 116 -3.99 17.78 25.39
CA PRO A 116 -3.87 19.07 24.70
C PRO A 116 -2.48 19.27 24.06
N HIS A 117 -1.45 18.57 24.54
CA HIS A 117 -0.08 18.69 24.06
C HIS A 117 0.30 17.66 22.98
N PHE A 118 -0.65 16.81 22.59
CA PHE A 118 -0.45 15.80 21.56
C PHE A 118 -0.52 16.42 20.16
N ASN A 119 0.56 16.27 19.38
CA ASN A 119 0.57 16.74 18.01
C ASN A 119 0.07 15.67 17.04
N TRP A 120 -1.18 15.81 16.59
CA TRP A 120 -1.82 14.90 15.65
C TRP A 120 -1.20 14.90 14.24
N ARG A 121 -0.49 15.98 13.84
CA ARG A 121 0.15 16.08 12.51
C ARG A 121 1.44 15.27 12.40
N ASN A 122 2.02 14.88 13.53
CA ASN A 122 3.29 14.17 13.55
C ASN A 122 3.21 12.77 12.95
N LYS A 123 4.36 12.29 12.43
CA LYS A 123 4.48 10.94 11.90
C LYS A 123 4.27 9.92 13.02
N SER A 124 3.31 8.99 12.84
CA SER A 124 3.16 7.87 13.77
C SER A 124 4.37 6.94 13.67
N CYS A 125 4.78 6.34 14.78
CA CYS A 125 5.80 5.30 14.80
C CYS A 125 5.46 4.14 13.84
N LEU A 126 4.16 3.86 13.62
CA LEU A 126 3.72 2.86 12.63
C LEU A 126 4.09 3.24 11.19
N GLU A 127 3.93 4.52 10.82
CA GLU A 127 4.33 4.99 9.49
C GLU A 127 5.85 4.92 9.32
N VAL A 128 6.59 5.26 10.38
CA VAL A 128 8.05 5.24 10.36
C VAL A 128 8.54 3.79 10.24
N ILE A 129 7.92 2.84 10.94
CA ILE A 129 8.19 1.40 10.79
C ILE A 129 7.85 0.93 9.38
N ALA A 130 6.72 1.34 8.82
CA ALA A 130 6.31 0.95 7.46
C ALA A 130 7.25 1.52 6.38
N LYS A 131 7.77 2.73 6.56
CA LYS A 131 8.80 3.33 5.69
C LYS A 131 10.18 2.73 5.93
N SER A 132 10.42 2.17 7.11
CA SER A 132 11.66 1.44 7.40
C SER A 132 11.71 0.12 6.61
N LYS A 133 12.88 -0.26 6.10
CA LYS A 133 13.07 -1.58 5.47
C LYS A 133 13.19 -2.72 6.50
N ASN A 134 12.68 -2.55 7.73
CA ASN A 134 12.78 -3.53 8.80
C ASN A 134 11.59 -4.52 8.76
N LYS A 135 11.76 -5.62 8.01
CA LYS A 135 10.72 -6.65 7.84
C LYS A 135 10.32 -7.30 9.17
N GLU A 136 11.27 -7.48 10.09
CA GLU A 136 11.04 -8.14 11.38
C GLU A 136 10.14 -7.29 12.29
N ALA A 137 10.38 -5.98 12.34
CA ALA A 137 9.54 -5.04 13.10
C ALA A 137 8.10 -4.97 12.55
N LEU A 138 7.94 -5.00 11.22
CA LEU A 138 6.61 -5.00 10.59
C LEU A 138 5.83 -6.30 10.88
N GLN A 139 6.54 -7.43 10.93
CA GLN A 139 5.94 -8.74 11.22
C GLN A 139 5.73 -8.99 12.73
N HIS A 140 6.10 -8.02 13.58
CA HIS A 140 5.98 -8.16 15.02
C HIS A 140 4.51 -8.25 15.45
N PRO A 141 4.15 -9.16 16.39
CA PRO A 141 2.77 -9.32 16.85
C PRO A 141 2.11 -8.02 17.32
N VAL A 142 2.81 -7.19 18.10
CA VAL A 142 2.28 -5.90 18.61
C VAL A 142 1.84 -4.99 17.46
N VAL A 143 2.68 -4.82 16.44
CA VAL A 143 2.41 -3.96 15.29
C VAL A 143 1.21 -4.50 14.51
N ARG A 144 1.17 -5.81 14.28
CA ARG A 144 0.07 -6.46 13.55
C ARG A 144 -1.27 -6.35 14.27
N MET A 145 -1.30 -6.61 15.58
CA MET A 145 -2.54 -6.51 16.37
C MET A 145 -3.05 -5.07 16.42
N LEU A 146 -2.15 -4.09 16.54
CA LEU A 146 -2.52 -2.68 16.51
C LEU A 146 -3.14 -2.29 15.16
N VAL A 147 -2.50 -2.67 14.05
CA VAL A 147 -2.98 -2.39 12.69
C VAL A 147 -4.33 -3.04 12.44
N LYS A 148 -4.52 -4.30 12.87
CA LYS A 148 -5.81 -5.00 12.77
C LYS A 148 -6.90 -4.30 13.57
N THR A 149 -6.61 -3.92 14.81
CA THR A 149 -7.57 -3.24 15.69
C THR A 149 -8.02 -1.91 15.08
N LYS A 150 -7.09 -1.11 14.57
CA LYS A 150 -7.39 0.16 13.90
C LYS A 150 -8.16 -0.03 12.59
N TRP A 151 -7.79 -1.04 11.80
CA TRP A 151 -8.48 -1.36 10.56
C TRP A 151 -9.94 -1.76 10.77
N ASN A 152 -10.20 -2.60 11.77
CA ASN A 152 -11.57 -3.03 12.10
C ASN A 152 -12.39 -1.90 12.75
N SER A 153 -11.73 -0.98 13.47
CA SER A 153 -12.43 0.12 14.15
C SER A 153 -12.90 1.21 13.19
N TYR A 154 -12.05 1.61 12.25
CA TYR A 154 -12.39 2.69 11.32
C TYR A 154 -11.82 2.51 9.91
N GLY A 155 -10.66 1.85 9.75
CA GLY A 155 -9.96 1.79 8.47
C GLY A 155 -10.79 1.19 7.33
N HIS A 156 -11.45 0.06 7.57
CA HIS A 156 -12.27 -0.61 6.56
C HIS A 156 -13.48 0.25 6.14
N LEU A 157 -14.22 0.78 7.12
CA LEU A 157 -15.41 1.58 6.85
C LEU A 157 -15.06 2.90 6.15
N PHE A 158 -14.00 3.58 6.58
CA PHE A 158 -13.58 4.84 5.99
C PHE A 158 -13.02 4.67 4.58
N LEU A 159 -12.16 3.68 4.34
CA LEU A 159 -11.66 3.38 2.99
C LEU A 159 -12.80 2.93 2.07
N SER A 160 -13.74 2.14 2.58
CA SER A 160 -14.93 1.72 1.83
C SER A 160 -15.79 2.92 1.43
N LEU A 161 -16.01 3.87 2.34
CA LEU A 161 -16.75 5.09 2.06
C LEU A 161 -16.03 5.96 1.01
N GLN A 162 -14.71 6.12 1.13
CA GLN A 162 -13.91 6.85 0.15
C GLN A 162 -13.95 6.19 -1.23
N ALA A 163 -13.86 4.87 -1.30
CA ALA A 163 -13.97 4.11 -2.55
C ALA A 163 -15.36 4.25 -3.17
N ALA A 164 -16.43 4.17 -2.37
CA ALA A 164 -17.80 4.36 -2.84
C ALA A 164 -18.02 5.77 -3.39
N LEU A 165 -17.55 6.81 -2.69
CA LEU A 165 -17.59 8.19 -3.17
C LEU A 165 -16.80 8.37 -4.47
N TYR A 166 -15.66 7.68 -4.61
CA TYR A 166 -14.88 7.71 -5.85
C TYR A 166 -15.59 7.01 -7.02
N VAL A 167 -16.25 5.88 -6.77
CA VAL A 167 -17.07 5.20 -7.79
C VAL A 167 -18.24 6.10 -8.23
N ILE A 168 -18.91 6.77 -7.29
CA ILE A 168 -19.96 7.75 -7.60
C ILE A 168 -19.39 8.87 -8.49
N PHE A 169 -18.23 9.42 -8.13
CA PHE A 169 -17.52 10.41 -8.94
C PHE A 169 -17.24 9.91 -10.37
N LEU A 170 -16.77 8.66 -10.53
CA LEU A 170 -16.52 8.06 -11.85
C LEU A 170 -17.80 7.89 -12.67
N LEU A 171 -18.93 7.54 -12.04
CA LEU A 171 -20.22 7.44 -12.72
C LEU A 171 -20.69 8.80 -13.25
N PHE A 172 -20.58 9.85 -12.44
CA PHE A 172 -20.90 11.21 -12.86
C PHE A 172 -19.97 11.71 -13.98
N LEU A 173 -18.67 11.41 -13.88
CA LEU A 173 -17.69 11.73 -14.92
C LEU A 173 -18.00 10.99 -16.23
N SER A 174 -18.38 9.73 -16.15
CA SER A 174 -18.77 8.90 -17.30
C SER A 174 -20.01 9.46 -17.98
N TYR A 175 -21.05 9.77 -17.21
CA TYR A 175 -22.27 10.35 -17.73
C TYR A 175 -21.98 11.70 -18.41
N SER A 176 -21.22 12.58 -17.76
CA SER A 176 -20.84 13.88 -18.29
C SER A 176 -20.10 13.77 -19.63
N LEU A 177 -19.03 12.96 -19.70
CA LEU A 177 -18.18 12.88 -20.89
C LEU A 177 -18.83 12.11 -22.04
N LEU A 178 -19.53 11.00 -21.76
CA LEU A 178 -20.21 10.21 -22.79
C LEU A 178 -21.41 10.96 -23.37
N HIS A 179 -22.21 11.63 -22.53
CA HIS A 179 -23.32 12.46 -23.02
C HIS A 179 -22.82 13.74 -23.70
N ALA A 180 -21.64 14.25 -23.33
CA ALA A 180 -21.01 15.33 -24.07
C ALA A 180 -20.64 14.89 -25.50
N SER A 181 -20.16 13.65 -25.67
CA SER A 181 -19.67 13.16 -26.95
C SER A 181 -20.75 12.98 -28.02
N THR A 182 -22.03 12.87 -27.62
CA THR A 182 -23.15 12.69 -28.54
C THR A 182 -23.66 14.01 -29.13
N LYS A 183 -23.12 15.17 -28.70
CA LYS A 183 -23.58 16.50 -29.14
C LYS A 183 -22.53 17.19 -30.00
N LEU A 184 -23.01 17.89 -31.04
CA LEU A 184 -22.16 18.70 -31.92
C LEU A 184 -21.48 19.85 -31.15
N ASP A 185 -22.24 20.56 -30.31
CA ASP A 185 -21.72 21.62 -29.45
C ASP A 185 -21.83 21.23 -27.96
N PRO A 186 -20.70 20.97 -27.27
CA PRO A 186 -20.71 20.54 -25.88
C PRO A 186 -21.08 21.65 -24.89
N THR A 187 -21.23 22.90 -25.34
CA THR A 187 -21.55 24.10 -24.53
C THR A 187 -23.03 24.49 -24.56
N GLN A 188 -23.84 23.86 -25.42
CA GLN A 188 -25.27 24.15 -25.50
C GLN A 188 -26.06 23.23 -24.55
N TYR A 189 -26.64 23.82 -23.50
CA TYR A 189 -27.49 23.10 -22.54
C TYR A 189 -28.97 23.34 -22.85
N ARG A 190 -29.53 22.62 -23.82
CA ARG A 190 -30.94 22.74 -24.23
C ARG A 190 -31.65 21.40 -24.04
N GLY A 191 -32.23 21.21 -22.86
CA GLY A 191 -33.06 20.05 -22.52
C GLY A 191 -32.91 19.61 -21.07
N THR A 192 -33.79 18.72 -20.61
CA THR A 192 -33.74 18.15 -19.25
C THR A 192 -32.49 17.27 -19.04
N ALA A 193 -32.09 16.49 -20.04
CA ALA A 193 -30.85 15.71 -20.02
C ALA A 193 -29.59 16.61 -19.95
N ASP A 194 -29.65 17.77 -20.57
CA ASP A 194 -28.53 18.73 -20.57
C ASP A 194 -28.39 19.43 -19.24
N LEU A 195 -29.50 19.79 -18.60
CA LEU A 195 -29.50 20.32 -17.25
C LEU A 195 -28.87 19.31 -16.29
N PHE A 196 -29.26 18.04 -16.39
CA PHE A 196 -28.68 16.97 -15.56
C PHE A 196 -27.18 16.82 -15.83
N ARG A 197 -26.74 16.84 -17.09
CA ARG A 197 -25.32 16.87 -17.45
C ARG A 197 -24.58 18.07 -16.83
N GLY A 198 -25.17 19.26 -16.83
CA GLY A 198 -24.59 20.44 -16.19
C GLY A 198 -24.40 20.24 -14.68
N ILE A 199 -25.39 19.65 -14.00
CA ILE A 199 -25.28 19.28 -12.58
C ILE A 199 -24.16 18.25 -12.38
N CYS A 200 -24.06 17.23 -13.25
CA CYS A 200 -22.98 16.25 -13.20
C CYS A 200 -21.61 16.92 -13.38
N GLU A 201 -21.47 17.85 -14.33
CA GLU A 201 -20.22 18.59 -14.57
C GLU A 201 -19.82 19.43 -13.37
N VAL A 202 -20.75 20.17 -12.77
CA VAL A 202 -20.51 20.95 -11.54
C VAL A 202 -20.10 20.03 -10.38
N PHE A 203 -20.78 18.90 -10.21
CA PHE A 203 -20.43 17.91 -9.19
C PHE A 203 -19.02 17.33 -9.42
N THR A 204 -18.68 16.95 -10.66
CA THR A 204 -17.35 16.42 -10.99
C THR A 204 -16.26 17.46 -10.75
N LEU A 205 -16.50 18.73 -11.07
CA LEU A 205 -15.58 19.83 -10.80
C LEU A 205 -15.37 20.03 -9.29
N LEU A 206 -16.45 20.04 -8.52
CA LEU A 206 -16.39 20.14 -7.05
C LEU A 206 -15.56 18.99 -6.46
N MET A 207 -15.79 17.76 -6.91
CA MET A 207 -15.04 16.58 -6.45
C MET A 207 -13.57 16.63 -6.86
N VAL A 208 -13.25 17.09 -8.08
CA VAL A 208 -11.86 17.27 -8.53
C VAL A 208 -11.14 18.31 -7.67
N LEU A 209 -11.78 19.44 -7.36
CA LEU A 209 -11.23 20.46 -6.47
C LEU A 209 -11.01 19.91 -5.06
N PHE A 210 -11.98 19.15 -4.54
CA PHE A 210 -11.84 18.48 -3.24
C PHE A 210 -10.64 17.51 -3.21
N TYR A 211 -10.52 16.65 -4.22
CA TYR A 211 -9.37 15.73 -4.33
C TYR A 211 -8.04 16.46 -4.53
N MET A 212 -8.01 17.56 -5.29
CA MET A 212 -6.81 18.40 -5.40
C MET A 212 -6.42 18.98 -4.04
N CYS A 213 -7.37 19.51 -3.27
CA CYS A 213 -7.10 20.01 -1.91
C CYS A 213 -6.55 18.90 -0.99
N GLU A 214 -7.10 17.69 -1.06
CA GLU A 214 -6.60 16.54 -0.30
C GLU A 214 -5.16 16.19 -0.70
N GLU A 215 -4.85 16.10 -1.99
CA GLU A 215 -3.50 15.76 -2.48
C GLU A 215 -2.48 16.88 -2.19
N ILE A 216 -2.88 18.16 -2.25
CA ILE A 216 -2.04 19.31 -1.82
C ILE A 216 -1.73 19.22 -0.33
N ASN A 217 -2.74 18.91 0.50
CA ASN A 217 -2.53 18.76 1.94
C ASN A 217 -1.56 17.59 2.23
N GLN A 218 -1.68 16.48 1.52
CA GLN A 218 -0.73 15.36 1.63
C GLN A 218 0.68 15.74 1.17
N MET A 219 0.79 16.51 0.08
CA MET A 219 2.07 17.03 -0.42
C MET A 219 2.74 17.94 0.61
N ARG A 220 1.97 18.81 1.28
CA ARG A 220 2.48 19.68 2.36
C ARG A 220 3.01 18.88 3.55
N ILE A 221 2.34 17.79 3.92
CA ILE A 221 2.71 16.97 5.08
C ILE A 221 3.93 16.09 4.78
N ASN A 222 4.01 15.49 3.59
CA ASN A 222 5.05 14.54 3.23
C ASN A 222 6.28 15.19 2.57
N GLY A 223 6.16 16.43 2.10
CA GLY A 223 7.22 17.17 1.41
C GLY A 223 7.67 16.49 0.11
N CYS A 224 8.95 16.62 -0.25
CA CYS A 224 9.51 16.07 -1.50
C CYS A 224 9.45 14.53 -1.60
N SER A 225 9.33 13.81 -0.47
CA SER A 225 9.20 12.34 -0.48
C SER A 225 7.92 11.86 -1.16
N TYR A 226 6.93 12.74 -1.33
CA TYR A 226 5.64 12.41 -1.94
C TYR A 226 5.72 12.11 -3.44
N PHE A 227 6.62 12.78 -4.19
CA PHE A 227 6.74 12.63 -5.64
C PHE A 227 7.54 11.39 -6.09
N ILE A 228 8.17 10.67 -5.15
CA ILE A 228 8.95 9.47 -5.46
C ILE A 228 8.03 8.29 -5.80
N GLU A 229 6.80 8.29 -5.29
CA GLU A 229 5.80 7.25 -5.57
C GLU A 229 5.17 7.47 -6.96
N TRP A 230 5.42 6.55 -7.91
CA TRP A 230 4.88 6.60 -9.28
C TRP A 230 3.35 6.73 -9.34
N ILE A 231 2.64 6.10 -8.41
CA ILE A 231 1.17 6.14 -8.32
C ILE A 231 0.68 7.56 -8.02
N THR A 232 1.42 8.31 -7.22
CA THR A 232 1.09 9.68 -6.84
C THR A 232 1.19 10.63 -8.03
N LEU A 233 2.23 10.49 -8.85
CA LEU A 233 2.37 11.26 -10.08
C LEU A 233 1.24 10.97 -11.06
N PHE A 234 0.84 9.69 -11.14
CA PHE A 234 -0.27 9.24 -11.99
C PHE A 234 -1.61 9.83 -11.54
N ASP A 235 -1.85 9.94 -10.22
CA ASP A 235 -3.05 10.57 -9.66
C ASP A 235 -3.13 12.06 -10.02
N TRP A 236 -2.02 12.79 -9.89
CA TRP A 236 -1.94 14.21 -10.27
C TRP A 236 -2.17 14.42 -11.76
N LEU A 237 -1.58 13.56 -12.60
CA LEU A 237 -1.81 13.58 -14.04
C LEU A 237 -3.30 13.44 -14.36
N GLY A 238 -4.00 12.48 -13.75
CA GLY A 238 -5.43 12.26 -13.96
C GLY A 238 -6.31 13.46 -13.55
N LEU A 239 -5.99 14.12 -12.43
CA LEU A 239 -6.73 15.30 -11.96
C LEU A 239 -6.47 16.54 -12.83
N VAL A 240 -5.22 16.79 -13.19
CA VAL A 240 -4.84 17.92 -14.05
C VAL A 240 -5.42 17.76 -15.44
N LEU A 241 -5.44 16.54 -16.00
CA LEU A 241 -6.06 16.29 -17.30
C LEU A 241 -7.56 16.66 -17.33
N ILE A 242 -8.33 16.36 -16.27
CA ILE A 242 -9.74 16.79 -16.19
C ILE A 242 -9.82 18.32 -16.16
N LEU A 243 -8.98 18.98 -15.36
CA LEU A 243 -8.97 20.45 -15.29
C LEU A 243 -8.65 21.09 -16.65
N CYS A 244 -7.75 20.49 -17.42
CA CYS A 244 -7.39 20.93 -18.77
C CYS A 244 -8.52 20.77 -19.79
N VAL A 245 -9.48 19.85 -19.61
CA VAL A 245 -10.62 19.69 -20.53
C VAL A 245 -11.48 20.96 -20.59
N ILE A 246 -11.60 21.69 -19.47
CA ILE A 246 -12.46 22.87 -19.34
C ILE A 246 -12.00 24.02 -20.25
N PRO A 247 -10.76 24.54 -20.15
CA PRO A 247 -10.31 25.60 -21.06
C PRO A 247 -10.28 25.14 -22.52
N LEU A 248 -9.94 23.87 -22.79
CA LEU A 248 -9.96 23.32 -24.15
C LEU A 248 -11.37 23.31 -24.76
N ARG A 249 -12.40 23.12 -23.93
CA ARG A 249 -13.80 23.17 -24.35
C ARG A 249 -14.24 24.60 -24.72
N TYR A 250 -13.74 25.62 -24.02
CA TYR A 250 -14.01 27.03 -24.37
C TYR A 250 -13.29 27.47 -25.65
N ILE A 251 -12.10 26.92 -25.93
CA ILE A 251 -11.33 27.22 -27.15
C ILE A 251 -11.93 26.51 -28.39
N GLY A 252 -12.79 25.50 -28.20
CA GLY A 252 -13.44 24.76 -29.29
C GLY A 252 -12.49 23.86 -30.09
N SER A 253 -11.33 23.51 -29.54
CA SER A 253 -10.34 22.68 -30.25
C SER A 253 -10.76 21.20 -30.31
N LYS A 254 -10.52 20.53 -31.45
CA LYS A 254 -10.76 19.07 -31.60
C LYS A 254 -9.96 18.23 -30.59
N SER A 255 -8.83 18.76 -30.13
CA SER A 255 -7.95 18.14 -29.12
C SER A 255 -8.64 17.91 -27.77
N GLN A 256 -9.78 18.57 -27.49
CA GLN A 256 -10.56 18.36 -26.28
C GLN A 256 -10.92 16.89 -26.06
N TRP A 257 -11.28 16.16 -27.12
CA TRP A 257 -11.73 14.77 -27.03
C TRP A 257 -10.57 13.81 -26.76
N LEU A 258 -9.37 14.13 -27.26
CA LEU A 258 -8.15 13.37 -27.00
C LEU A 258 -7.70 13.53 -25.55
N VAL A 259 -7.74 14.76 -25.03
CA VAL A 259 -7.43 15.02 -23.61
C VAL A 259 -8.50 14.41 -22.72
N ALA A 260 -9.78 14.49 -23.09
CA ALA A 260 -10.88 13.90 -22.33
C ALA A 260 -10.83 12.37 -22.29
N SER A 261 -10.54 11.70 -23.40
CA SER A 261 -10.41 10.23 -23.43
C SER A 261 -9.23 9.76 -22.59
N SER A 262 -8.11 10.48 -22.64
CA SER A 262 -6.95 10.24 -21.79
C SER A 262 -7.31 10.45 -20.31
N ALA A 263 -7.91 11.59 -19.97
CA ALA A 263 -8.34 11.90 -18.61
C ALA A 263 -9.27 10.81 -18.05
N PHE A 264 -10.23 10.36 -18.85
CA PHE A 264 -11.14 9.28 -18.50
C PHE A 264 -10.39 8.00 -18.15
N LEU A 265 -9.48 7.55 -19.02
CA LEU A 265 -8.68 6.34 -18.79
C LEU A 265 -7.86 6.43 -17.49
N PHE A 266 -7.14 7.53 -17.28
CA PHE A 266 -6.31 7.72 -16.08
C PHE A 266 -7.14 7.72 -14.79
N ASN A 267 -8.34 8.34 -14.79
CA ASN A 267 -9.22 8.33 -13.63
C ASN A 267 -9.83 6.95 -13.36
N PHE A 268 -10.16 6.18 -14.39
CA PHE A 268 -10.58 4.79 -14.18
C PHE A 268 -9.46 3.92 -13.62
N LEU A 269 -8.23 4.08 -14.10
CA LEU A 269 -7.07 3.35 -13.57
C LEU A 269 -6.75 3.73 -12.11
N ARG A 270 -7.05 4.96 -11.69
CA ARG A 270 -6.91 5.42 -10.30
C ARG A 270 -7.77 4.62 -9.31
N ILE A 271 -8.83 3.93 -9.73
CA ILE A 271 -9.60 3.04 -8.85
C ILE A 271 -8.72 1.94 -8.22
N LEU A 272 -7.64 1.54 -8.89
CA LEU A 272 -6.70 0.54 -8.41
C LEU A 272 -5.98 0.98 -7.12
N LYS A 273 -5.97 2.28 -6.78
CA LYS A 273 -5.48 2.78 -5.49
C LYS A 273 -6.27 2.21 -4.30
N PHE A 274 -7.56 1.95 -4.50
CA PHE A 274 -8.45 1.37 -3.49
C PHE A 274 -8.37 -0.17 -3.44
N SER A 275 -7.46 -0.80 -4.20
CA SER A 275 -7.28 -2.26 -4.16
C SER A 275 -6.93 -2.79 -2.77
N CYS A 276 -6.41 -1.95 -1.89
CA CYS A 276 -6.12 -2.29 -0.49
C CYS A 276 -7.37 -2.58 0.37
N LEU A 277 -8.58 -2.29 -0.12
CA LEU A 277 -9.83 -2.62 0.59
C LEU A 277 -9.95 -4.13 0.83
N THR A 278 -9.64 -4.92 -0.21
CA THR A 278 -9.73 -6.37 -0.20
C THR A 278 -8.34 -6.99 -0.34
N ARG A 279 -8.01 -7.93 0.54
CA ARG A 279 -6.71 -8.62 0.54
C ARG A 279 -6.39 -9.23 -0.81
N THR A 280 -7.34 -9.94 -1.41
CA THR A 280 -7.17 -10.59 -2.71
C THR A 280 -6.79 -9.57 -3.79
N THR A 281 -7.60 -8.54 -4.01
CA THR A 281 -7.36 -7.51 -5.03
C THR A 281 -6.07 -6.72 -4.77
N GLY A 282 -5.77 -6.39 -3.52
CA GLY A 282 -4.54 -5.68 -3.15
C GLY A 282 -3.28 -6.49 -3.49
N LEU A 283 -3.25 -7.78 -3.15
CA LEU A 283 -2.14 -8.65 -3.53
C LEU A 283 -2.01 -8.76 -5.06
N TYR A 284 -3.13 -8.96 -5.78
CA TYR A 284 -3.09 -9.06 -7.25
C TYR A 284 -2.58 -7.79 -7.93
N THR A 285 -3.03 -6.61 -7.50
CA THR A 285 -2.58 -5.35 -8.10
C THR A 285 -1.09 -5.11 -7.86
N LYS A 286 -0.57 -5.46 -6.69
CA LYS A 286 0.86 -5.35 -6.37
C LYS A 286 1.72 -6.33 -7.15
N THR A 287 1.29 -7.58 -7.27
CA THR A 287 2.01 -8.57 -8.10
C THR A 287 2.03 -8.12 -9.56
N LEU A 288 0.90 -7.67 -10.09
CA LEU A 288 0.78 -7.19 -11.46
C LEU A 288 1.71 -5.98 -11.71
N ALA A 289 1.65 -4.95 -10.84
CA ALA A 289 2.48 -3.76 -10.99
C ALA A 289 3.97 -4.09 -10.98
N LYS A 290 4.40 -5.02 -10.13
CA LYS A 290 5.78 -5.47 -10.05
C LYS A 290 6.23 -6.23 -11.29
N ILE A 291 5.39 -7.14 -11.80
CA ILE A 291 5.67 -7.91 -13.03
C ILE A 291 5.80 -6.95 -14.22
N ILE A 292 4.89 -5.97 -14.35
CA ILE A 292 4.96 -4.96 -15.41
C ILE A 292 6.24 -4.12 -15.29
N GLN A 293 6.57 -3.62 -14.10
CA GLN A 293 7.76 -2.76 -13.94
C GLN A 293 9.07 -3.51 -14.13
N GLN A 294 9.16 -4.76 -13.67
CA GLN A 294 10.43 -5.50 -13.66
C GLN A 294 10.64 -6.29 -14.94
N ASP A 295 9.66 -7.05 -15.40
CA ASP A 295 9.85 -8.02 -16.47
C ASP A 295 9.46 -7.45 -17.82
N LEU A 296 8.31 -6.77 -17.90
CA LEU A 296 7.87 -6.16 -19.16
C LEU A 296 8.83 -5.05 -19.61
N ALA A 297 9.37 -4.24 -18.69
CA ALA A 297 10.36 -3.23 -19.03
C ALA A 297 11.68 -3.82 -19.56
N ARG A 298 12.18 -4.90 -18.92
CA ARG A 298 13.38 -5.62 -19.38
C ARG A 298 13.15 -6.30 -20.73
N PHE A 299 11.98 -6.91 -20.90
CA PHE A 299 11.56 -7.50 -22.17
C PHE A 299 11.47 -6.45 -23.27
N LEU A 300 10.80 -5.32 -23.03
CA LEU A 300 10.67 -4.23 -24.01
C LEU A 300 12.02 -3.67 -24.43
N ALA A 301 13.01 -3.62 -23.53
CA ALA A 301 14.37 -3.21 -23.88
C ALA A 301 15.03 -4.19 -24.87
N VAL A 302 15.00 -5.49 -24.59
CA VAL A 302 15.54 -6.53 -25.49
C VAL A 302 14.76 -6.57 -26.81
N PHE A 303 13.43 -6.51 -26.72
CA PHE A 303 12.55 -6.46 -27.88
C PHE A 303 12.88 -5.27 -28.76
N SER A 304 13.06 -4.06 -28.22
CA SER A 304 13.38 -2.86 -29.00
C SER A 304 14.68 -3.01 -29.81
N VAL A 305 15.71 -3.64 -29.22
CA VAL A 305 16.99 -3.89 -29.90
C VAL A 305 16.84 -4.83 -31.11
N ILE A 306 15.91 -5.78 -31.06
CA ILE A 306 15.63 -6.69 -32.18
C ILE A 306 14.63 -6.05 -33.16
N PHE A 307 13.61 -5.40 -32.63
CA PHE A 307 12.46 -4.85 -33.35
C PHE A 307 12.86 -3.76 -34.36
N PHE A 308 13.67 -2.78 -33.93
CA PHE A 308 14.03 -1.66 -34.80
C PHE A 308 14.87 -2.09 -36.02
N PRO A 309 15.93 -2.92 -35.86
CA PRO A 309 16.68 -3.45 -37.02
C PRO A 309 15.80 -4.26 -37.97
N PHE A 310 14.95 -5.15 -37.45
CA PHE A 310 14.07 -5.97 -38.29
C PHE A 310 13.07 -5.12 -39.08
N CYS A 311 12.41 -4.15 -38.44
CA CYS A 311 11.48 -3.24 -39.12
C CYS A 311 12.19 -2.36 -40.16
N SER A 312 13.41 -1.92 -39.85
CA SER A 312 14.22 -1.10 -40.77
C SER A 312 14.70 -1.91 -41.98
N ALA A 313 15.19 -3.12 -41.78
CA ALA A 313 15.59 -4.04 -42.85
C ALA A 313 14.41 -4.42 -43.74
N LEU A 314 13.25 -4.70 -43.13
CA LEU A 314 12.03 -5.01 -43.85
C LEU A 314 11.53 -3.82 -44.68
N PHE A 315 11.55 -2.60 -44.12
CA PHE A 315 11.21 -1.39 -44.86
C PHE A 315 12.13 -1.15 -46.08
N LEU A 316 13.44 -1.34 -45.91
CA LEU A 316 14.41 -1.21 -47.00
C LEU A 316 14.20 -2.28 -48.08
N SER A 317 13.94 -3.53 -47.69
CA SER A 317 13.67 -4.63 -48.61
C SER A 317 12.38 -4.40 -49.43
N LEU A 318 11.33 -3.89 -48.79
CA LEU A 318 10.08 -3.53 -49.46
C LEU A 318 10.26 -2.37 -50.45
N ARG A 319 11.06 -1.34 -50.10
CA ARG A 319 11.43 -0.24 -51.00
C ARG A 319 12.20 -0.71 -52.23
N SER A 320 13.12 -1.67 -52.05
CA SER A 320 13.90 -2.24 -53.15
C SER A 320 13.05 -3.02 -54.15
N SER A 321 11.90 -3.56 -53.73
CA SER A 321 11.05 -4.41 -54.57
C SER A 321 10.28 -3.64 -55.65
N ARG A 322 10.19 -2.30 -55.58
CA ARG A 322 9.33 -1.45 -56.44
C ARG A 322 7.86 -1.90 -56.59
N GLN A 323 7.43 -2.91 -55.85
CA GLN A 323 6.04 -3.25 -55.59
C GLN A 323 5.63 -2.44 -54.37
N ILE A 324 5.12 -1.24 -54.63
CA ILE A 324 4.12 -0.63 -53.77
C ILE A 324 2.81 -1.07 -54.43
N PRO A 325 2.18 -2.21 -54.05
CA PRO A 325 0.80 -2.43 -54.43
C PRO A 325 -0.04 -1.39 -53.70
N ASP A 326 -1.25 -1.14 -54.19
CA ASP A 326 -2.30 -0.28 -53.64
C ASP A 326 -2.72 -0.58 -52.17
N ASN A 327 -1.98 -1.45 -51.47
CA ASN A 327 -2.15 -1.81 -50.08
C ASN A 327 -1.58 -0.68 -49.21
N LYS A 328 -2.47 0.19 -48.74
CA LYS A 328 -2.17 1.29 -47.80
C LYS A 328 -1.36 0.89 -46.56
N GLU A 329 -1.26 -0.40 -46.25
CA GLU A 329 -0.64 -0.97 -45.05
C GLU A 329 0.89 -0.79 -44.96
N PHE A 330 1.61 -0.60 -46.07
CA PHE A 330 3.09 -0.48 -46.06
C PHE A 330 3.63 0.81 -46.70
N SER A 331 2.80 1.85 -46.78
CA SER A 331 3.14 3.12 -47.44
C SER A 331 4.24 3.93 -46.73
N GLY A 332 4.45 3.72 -45.42
CA GLY A 332 5.44 4.46 -44.62
C GLY A 332 6.16 3.60 -43.59
N PHE A 333 7.32 4.07 -43.12
CA PHE A 333 8.07 3.39 -42.06
C PHE A 333 7.24 3.20 -40.78
N GLN A 334 6.39 4.18 -40.44
CA GLN A 334 5.47 4.07 -39.31
C GLN A 334 4.46 2.93 -39.47
N SER A 335 3.99 2.66 -40.69
CA SER A 335 3.03 1.58 -40.93
C SER A 335 3.72 0.22 -40.83
N VAL A 336 4.98 0.10 -41.28
CA VAL A 336 5.81 -1.09 -41.06
C VAL A 336 6.04 -1.35 -39.56
N LEU A 337 6.40 -0.31 -38.79
CA LEU A 337 6.55 -0.44 -37.33
C LEU A 337 5.24 -0.86 -36.66
N LEU A 338 4.11 -0.27 -37.06
CA LEU A 338 2.79 -0.64 -36.52
C LEU A 338 2.46 -2.10 -36.85
N SER A 339 2.70 -2.56 -38.08
CA SER A 339 2.50 -3.95 -38.47
C SER A 339 3.42 -4.91 -37.72
N GLY A 340 4.69 -4.54 -37.49
CA GLY A 340 5.62 -5.32 -36.68
C GLY A 340 5.19 -5.43 -35.21
N PHE A 341 4.68 -4.36 -34.61
CA PHE A 341 4.15 -4.38 -33.25
C PHE A 341 2.82 -5.15 -33.16
N ARG A 342 1.96 -5.00 -34.16
CA ARG A 342 0.71 -5.74 -34.30
C ARG A 342 0.98 -7.25 -34.37
N ALA A 343 2.04 -7.67 -35.04
CA ALA A 343 2.46 -9.07 -35.07
C ALA A 343 2.83 -9.63 -33.69
N LEU A 344 3.46 -8.82 -32.80
CA LEU A 344 3.70 -9.21 -31.41
C LEU A 344 2.39 -9.30 -30.62
N SER A 345 1.49 -8.32 -30.76
CA SER A 345 0.29 -8.19 -29.94
C SER A 345 -0.85 -9.12 -30.37
N GLU A 346 -1.10 -9.25 -31.67
CA GLU A 346 -2.20 -10.04 -32.23
C GLU A 346 -1.78 -11.47 -32.59
N GLN A 347 -0.47 -11.78 -32.52
CA GLN A 347 0.11 -13.06 -32.97
C GLN A 347 -0.25 -13.40 -34.43
N ARG A 348 -0.59 -12.40 -35.23
CA ARG A 348 -0.97 -12.55 -36.64
C ARG A 348 0.24 -12.33 -37.56
N PRO A 349 0.28 -13.03 -38.71
CA PRO A 349 1.25 -12.76 -39.77
C PRO A 349 1.26 -11.28 -40.18
N ILE A 350 2.45 -10.74 -40.48
CA ILE A 350 2.62 -9.34 -40.91
C ILE A 350 1.84 -9.05 -42.20
N ALA A 351 1.70 -10.04 -43.08
CA ALA A 351 0.89 -9.96 -44.29
C ALA A 351 0.16 -11.29 -44.53
N GLU A 352 -1.05 -11.22 -45.07
CA GLU A 352 -1.87 -12.40 -45.38
C GLU A 352 -1.41 -13.06 -46.70
N ASP A 353 -1.00 -12.25 -47.69
CA ASP A 353 -0.52 -12.72 -48.99
C ASP A 353 0.99 -12.53 -49.19
N TYR A 354 1.75 -13.62 -49.06
CA TYR A 354 3.20 -13.62 -49.26
C TYR A 354 3.63 -13.63 -50.74
N SER A 355 2.71 -13.93 -51.66
CA SER A 355 2.98 -14.11 -53.09
C SER A 355 3.47 -12.86 -53.81
N THR A 356 3.20 -11.68 -53.24
CA THR A 356 3.50 -10.38 -53.84
C THR A 356 4.86 -9.83 -53.42
N PHE A 357 5.56 -10.48 -52.48
CA PHE A 357 6.80 -9.96 -51.90
C PHE A 357 8.05 -10.65 -52.43
N ASN A 358 9.16 -9.92 -52.45
CA ASN A 358 10.49 -10.49 -52.69
C ASN A 358 10.83 -11.59 -51.69
N TRP A 359 11.58 -12.59 -52.14
CA TRP A 359 12.07 -13.71 -51.32
C TRP A 359 12.74 -13.23 -50.01
N LEU A 360 13.53 -12.15 -50.08
CA LEU A 360 14.22 -11.57 -48.93
C LEU A 360 13.24 -10.97 -47.91
N SER A 361 12.18 -10.31 -48.37
CA SER A 361 11.13 -9.76 -47.50
C SER A 361 10.34 -10.88 -46.83
N ILE A 362 10.02 -11.96 -47.56
CA ILE A 362 9.37 -13.16 -47.02
C ILE A 362 10.27 -13.80 -45.94
N LEU A 363 11.57 -13.95 -46.22
CA LEU A 363 12.52 -14.51 -45.26
C LEU A 363 12.63 -13.63 -43.99
N LEU A 364 12.72 -12.31 -44.14
CA LEU A 364 12.78 -11.38 -43.01
C LEU A 364 11.50 -11.40 -42.18
N MET A 365 10.33 -11.46 -42.83
CA MET A 365 9.04 -11.62 -42.14
C MET A 365 8.99 -12.94 -41.37
N LEU A 366 9.32 -14.07 -42.00
CA LEU A 366 9.33 -15.38 -41.34
C LEU A 366 10.31 -15.44 -40.17
N ALA A 367 11.53 -14.92 -40.35
CA ALA A 367 12.54 -14.87 -39.31
C ALA A 367 12.11 -13.98 -38.12
N TYR A 368 11.50 -12.83 -38.40
CA TYR A 368 10.94 -11.95 -37.37
C TYR A 368 9.79 -12.64 -36.63
N MET A 369 8.83 -13.23 -37.33
CA MET A 369 7.70 -13.94 -36.73
C MET A 369 8.17 -15.11 -35.86
N GLY A 370 9.11 -15.92 -36.35
CA GLY A 370 9.71 -17.01 -35.58
C GLY A 370 10.42 -16.51 -34.32
N THR A 371 11.22 -15.45 -34.44
CA THR A 371 11.95 -14.89 -33.29
C THR A 371 10.99 -14.29 -32.25
N VAL A 372 9.99 -13.54 -32.69
CA VAL A 372 9.07 -12.82 -31.78
C VAL A 372 8.06 -13.75 -31.13
N ILE A 373 7.38 -14.61 -31.92
CA ILE A 373 6.33 -15.48 -31.40
C ILE A 373 6.92 -16.69 -30.68
N VAL A 374 7.89 -17.37 -31.28
CA VAL A 374 8.37 -18.67 -30.75
C VAL A 374 9.41 -18.47 -29.66
N ILE A 375 10.31 -17.49 -29.79
CA ILE A 375 11.42 -17.33 -28.84
C ILE A 375 11.06 -16.29 -27.79
N LEU A 376 10.81 -15.04 -28.20
CA LEU A 376 10.66 -13.93 -27.26
C LEU A 376 9.40 -14.05 -26.38
N LEU A 377 8.25 -14.42 -26.96
CA LEU A 377 7.02 -14.57 -26.18
C LEU A 377 7.09 -15.74 -25.19
N ASN A 378 7.67 -16.88 -25.59
CA ASN A 378 7.82 -18.03 -24.70
C ASN A 378 8.78 -17.74 -23.54
N ILE A 379 9.88 -17.02 -23.80
CA ILE A 379 10.77 -16.55 -22.74
C ILE A 379 10.04 -15.57 -21.81
N LEU A 380 9.26 -14.64 -22.36
CA LEU A 380 8.47 -13.69 -21.56
C LEU A 380 7.49 -14.40 -20.63
N ILE A 381 6.74 -15.39 -21.14
CA ILE A 381 5.79 -16.18 -20.34
C ILE A 381 6.54 -16.94 -19.23
N ALA A 382 7.67 -17.56 -19.54
CA ALA A 382 8.48 -18.26 -18.56
C ALA A 382 8.99 -17.31 -17.46
N GLN A 383 9.49 -16.13 -17.83
CA GLN A 383 9.94 -15.11 -16.88
C GLN A 383 8.78 -14.61 -16.01
N MET A 384 7.66 -14.24 -16.61
CA MET A 384 6.47 -13.79 -15.89
C MET A 384 5.97 -14.85 -14.88
N SER A 385 6.00 -16.13 -15.24
CA SER A 385 5.60 -17.23 -14.35
C SER A 385 6.51 -17.33 -13.12
N THR A 386 7.83 -17.31 -13.32
CA THR A 386 8.79 -17.37 -12.20
C THR A 386 8.74 -16.14 -11.30
N THR A 387 8.68 -14.95 -11.91
CA THR A 387 8.55 -13.69 -11.18
C THR A 387 7.21 -13.60 -10.47
N TYR A 388 6.12 -14.14 -11.02
CA TYR A 388 4.82 -14.15 -10.34
C TYR A 388 4.89 -14.85 -8.98
N ILE A 389 5.54 -16.01 -8.89
CA ILE A 389 5.72 -16.75 -7.63
C ILE A 389 6.54 -15.93 -6.63
N GLN A 390 7.61 -15.29 -7.08
CA GLN A 390 8.47 -14.45 -6.22
C GLN A 390 7.77 -13.15 -5.79
N ALA A 391 7.11 -12.49 -6.74
CA ALA A 391 6.36 -11.26 -6.55
C ALA A 391 5.22 -11.49 -5.56
N LYS A 392 4.52 -12.63 -5.61
CA LYS A 392 3.47 -12.97 -4.64
C LYS A 392 3.96 -12.97 -3.20
N LYS A 393 5.17 -13.49 -2.94
CA LYS A 393 5.78 -13.49 -1.60
C LYS A 393 6.11 -12.07 -1.13
N VAL A 394 6.69 -11.25 -2.00
CA VAL A 394 7.08 -9.88 -1.65
C VAL A 394 5.89 -8.93 -1.55
N ALA A 395 4.90 -9.09 -2.42
CA ALA A 395 3.68 -8.29 -2.48
C ALA A 395 2.88 -8.35 -1.18
N ARG A 396 2.97 -9.45 -0.41
CA ARG A 396 2.34 -9.52 0.93
C ARG A 396 2.93 -8.51 1.89
N LEU A 397 4.26 -8.43 1.96
CA LEU A 397 4.93 -7.46 2.83
C LEU A 397 4.62 -6.03 2.39
N GLU A 398 4.67 -5.79 1.07
CA GLU A 398 4.34 -4.48 0.50
C GLU A 398 2.86 -4.12 0.72
N TYR A 399 1.95 -5.08 0.67
CA TYR A 399 0.53 -4.89 1.00
C TYR A 399 0.33 -4.51 2.47
N ASP A 400 1.03 -5.18 3.40
CA ASP A 400 0.98 -4.81 4.83
C ASP A 400 1.50 -3.38 5.06
N VAL A 401 2.60 -3.00 4.39
CA VAL A 401 3.15 -1.63 4.41
C VAL A 401 2.12 -0.62 3.88
N ASP A 402 1.53 -0.89 2.71
CA ASP A 402 0.54 -0.02 2.09
C ASP A 402 -0.69 0.16 2.96
N ARG A 403 -1.18 -0.92 3.58
CA ARG A 403 -2.31 -0.86 4.50
C ARG A 403 -2.02 0.04 5.69
N ILE A 404 -0.81 -0.03 6.26
CA ILE A 404 -0.38 0.87 7.35
C ILE A 404 -0.26 2.31 6.85
N LEU A 405 0.31 2.50 5.66
CA LEU A 405 0.48 3.83 5.09
C LEU A 405 -0.87 4.49 4.79
N GLN A 406 -1.84 3.74 4.26
CA GLN A 406 -3.20 4.23 4.04
C GLN A 406 -3.91 4.53 5.36
N LEU A 407 -3.80 3.65 6.36
CA LEU A 407 -4.37 3.87 7.68
C LEU A 407 -3.82 5.13 8.35
N THR A 408 -2.50 5.31 8.33
CA THR A 408 -1.83 6.50 8.90
C THR A 408 -2.10 7.77 8.10
N ARG A 409 -2.35 7.68 6.77
CA ARG A 409 -2.87 8.79 5.97
C ARG A 409 -4.27 9.21 6.44
N MET A 410 -5.16 8.26 6.74
CA MET A 410 -6.50 8.57 7.27
C MET A 410 -6.46 9.24 8.64
N GLU A 411 -5.51 8.86 9.51
CA GLU A 411 -5.33 9.47 10.83
C GLU A 411 -4.99 10.96 10.78
N ARG A 412 -4.46 11.45 9.66
CA ARG A 412 -4.07 12.85 9.45
C ARG A 412 -5.09 13.67 8.67
N PHE A 413 -6.29 13.16 8.46
CA PHE A 413 -7.36 13.96 7.87
C PHE A 413 -7.67 15.17 8.77
N PRO A 414 -7.64 16.40 8.25
CA PRO A 414 -7.69 17.61 9.08
C PRO A 414 -8.99 17.76 9.89
N PHE A 415 -10.07 17.12 9.45
CA PHE A 415 -11.39 17.18 10.09
C PHE A 415 -11.68 16.02 11.05
N LEU A 416 -10.88 14.96 11.01
CA LEU A 416 -11.16 13.72 11.73
C LEU A 416 -9.91 13.26 12.48
N ASN A 417 -9.83 13.62 13.77
CA ASN A 417 -8.77 13.14 14.67
C ASN A 417 -9.00 11.67 15.08
N LEU A 418 -9.03 10.75 14.10
CA LEU A 418 -9.31 9.33 14.29
C LEU A 418 -8.33 8.68 15.27
N ARG A 419 -7.07 9.13 15.26
CA ARG A 419 -6.02 8.65 16.17
C ARG A 419 -6.32 8.93 17.64
N VAL A 420 -6.94 10.06 17.96
CA VAL A 420 -7.37 10.40 19.32
C VAL A 420 -8.67 9.67 19.65
N LYS A 421 -9.65 9.71 18.74
CA LYS A 421 -10.99 9.13 18.95
C LYS A 421 -10.97 7.63 19.26
N TYR A 422 -10.18 6.86 18.51
CA TYR A 422 -10.10 5.40 18.63
C TYR A 422 -8.84 4.91 19.36
N TYR A 423 -8.16 5.79 20.10
CA TYR A 423 -7.00 5.40 20.89
C TYR A 423 -7.35 4.34 21.93
N LYS A 424 -6.48 3.32 22.06
CA LYS A 424 -6.51 2.33 23.13
C LYS A 424 -5.11 2.20 23.73
N LYS A 425 -4.99 2.40 25.06
CA LYS A 425 -3.72 2.28 25.79
C LYS A 425 -3.07 0.89 25.66
N GLY A 426 -3.91 -0.14 25.62
CA GLY A 426 -3.51 -1.53 25.43
C GLY A 426 -4.70 -2.46 25.22
N GLY A 427 -4.44 -3.76 25.10
CA GLY A 427 -5.48 -4.77 24.96
C GLY A 427 -5.04 -6.15 25.44
N TRP A 428 -5.97 -6.87 26.06
CA TRP A 428 -5.80 -8.28 26.43
C TRP A 428 -6.15 -9.15 25.24
N ILE A 429 -5.29 -10.12 24.95
CA ILE A 429 -5.48 -11.06 23.85
C ILE A 429 -5.12 -12.45 24.35
N SER A 430 -6.06 -13.38 24.25
CA SER A 430 -5.81 -14.78 24.57
C SER A 430 -4.86 -15.41 23.58
N GLU A 431 -4.07 -16.38 24.04
CA GLU A 431 -3.11 -17.11 23.22
C GLU A 431 -3.77 -17.72 21.97
N LYS A 432 -4.91 -18.42 22.15
CA LYS A 432 -5.64 -19.04 21.03
C LYS A 432 -6.03 -18.02 19.97
N LYS A 433 -6.54 -16.86 20.39
CA LYS A 433 -6.92 -15.78 19.47
C LYS A 433 -5.69 -15.18 18.80
N LEU A 434 -4.62 -14.91 19.55
CA LEU A 434 -3.36 -14.40 19.00
C LEU A 434 -2.81 -15.38 17.94
N ALA A 435 -2.86 -16.66 18.23
CA ALA A 435 -2.31 -17.69 17.36
C ALA A 435 -3.19 -17.89 16.11
N GLU A 436 -4.52 -17.97 16.24
CA GLU A 436 -5.46 -17.94 15.11
C GLU A 436 -5.22 -16.72 14.20
N GLU A 437 -5.00 -15.55 14.79
CA GLU A 437 -4.76 -14.32 14.05
C GLU A 437 -3.38 -14.29 13.38
N LEU A 438 -2.34 -14.83 14.00
CA LEU A 438 -1.04 -14.96 13.36
C LEU A 438 -1.07 -16.03 12.24
N LEU A 439 -1.92 -17.05 12.37
CA LEU A 439 -2.11 -18.13 11.42
C LEU A 439 -2.89 -17.73 10.18
N GLU A 440 -4.00 -17.01 10.33
CA GLU A 440 -4.81 -16.46 9.22
C GLU A 440 -3.97 -15.61 8.26
N PHE A 441 -2.89 -15.02 8.76
CA PHE A 441 -1.94 -14.24 7.98
C PHE A 441 -0.77 -15.08 7.41
N SER A 442 -0.53 -16.29 7.92
CA SER A 442 0.50 -17.24 7.45
C SER A 442 -0.02 -18.17 6.33
N GLU A 443 -0.47 -17.58 5.23
CA GLU A 443 -1.09 -18.27 4.09
C GLU A 443 -0.14 -19.19 3.27
N ASP A 444 1.06 -19.52 3.78
CA ASP A 444 1.81 -20.68 3.26
C ASP A 444 1.10 -21.97 3.70
N ARG A 445 -0.21 -22.07 3.51
CA ARG A 445 -0.96 -23.28 3.77
C ARG A 445 -0.61 -24.23 2.63
N SER A 446 0.45 -25.00 2.80
CA SER A 446 0.49 -26.28 2.11
C SER A 446 -0.79 -27.03 2.54
N PRO A 447 -1.57 -27.62 1.62
CA PRO A 447 -2.80 -28.36 1.98
C PRO A 447 -2.59 -29.46 3.03
N TRP A 448 -1.32 -29.78 3.33
CA TRP A 448 -0.84 -30.88 4.14
C TRP A 448 -0.21 -30.45 5.47
N GLU A 449 -0.06 -29.14 5.75
CA GLU A 449 0.42 -28.66 7.06
C GLU A 449 -0.73 -28.62 8.08
N SER A 450 -0.53 -29.27 9.23
CA SER A 450 -1.50 -29.23 10.32
C SER A 450 -1.56 -27.83 10.95
N VAL A 451 -2.75 -27.44 11.42
CA VAL A 451 -2.93 -26.17 12.12
C VAL A 451 -2.13 -26.18 13.43
N GLU A 452 -2.00 -27.35 14.06
CA GLU A 452 -1.22 -27.57 15.26
C GLU A 452 0.28 -27.28 15.08
N ASP A 453 0.90 -27.68 13.96
CA ASP A 453 2.34 -27.48 13.74
C ASP A 453 2.71 -26.00 13.64
N LYS A 454 1.87 -25.19 12.99
CA LYS A 454 2.09 -23.74 12.91
C LYS A 454 1.73 -23.01 14.20
N LEU A 455 0.70 -23.48 14.93
CA LEU A 455 0.43 -23.02 16.30
C LEU A 455 1.67 -23.24 17.17
N TYR A 456 2.29 -24.42 17.06
CA TYR A 456 3.52 -24.75 17.78
C TYR A 456 4.69 -23.83 17.40
N ALA A 457 4.87 -23.52 16.12
CA ALA A 457 5.90 -22.59 15.67
C ALA A 457 5.69 -21.15 16.21
N ILE A 458 4.44 -20.70 16.28
CA ILE A 458 4.08 -19.39 16.86
C ILE A 458 4.32 -19.40 18.38
N ARG A 459 3.91 -20.48 19.06
CA ARG A 459 4.19 -20.69 20.49
C ARG A 459 5.68 -20.70 20.78
N ASP A 460 6.48 -21.41 19.99
CA ASP A 460 7.93 -21.43 20.13
C ASP A 460 8.55 -20.04 19.92
N LYS A 461 8.01 -19.25 18.97
CA LYS A 461 8.45 -17.87 18.76
C LYS A 461 8.13 -16.98 19.97
N MET A 462 6.92 -17.08 20.54
CA MET A 462 6.55 -16.36 21.77
C MET A 462 7.39 -16.85 22.97
N ARG A 463 7.64 -18.15 23.07
CA ARG A 463 8.48 -18.75 24.12
C ARG A 463 9.93 -18.28 24.02
N LYS A 464 10.49 -18.18 22.81
CA LYS A 464 11.82 -17.60 22.55
C LYS A 464 11.86 -16.13 22.94
N MET A 465 10.82 -15.36 22.61
CA MET A 465 10.70 -13.96 23.01
C MET A 465 10.68 -13.81 24.53
N ILE A 466 9.89 -14.63 25.23
CA ILE A 466 9.82 -14.66 26.70
C ILE A 466 11.16 -15.09 27.32
N LYS A 467 11.84 -16.10 26.74
CA LYS A 467 13.17 -16.53 27.20
C LYS A 467 14.22 -15.44 27.04
N GLN A 468 14.25 -14.75 25.90
CA GLN A 468 15.13 -13.59 25.69
C GLN A 468 14.82 -12.47 26.68
N MET A 469 13.53 -12.21 26.94
CA MET A 469 13.11 -11.27 27.98
C MET A 469 13.56 -11.72 29.37
N ARG A 470 13.60 -13.02 29.68
CA ARG A 470 14.11 -13.55 30.96
C ARG A 470 15.64 -13.44 31.07
N GLN A 471 16.37 -13.75 30.00
CA GLN A 471 17.84 -13.63 29.98
C GLN A 471 18.34 -12.18 30.05
N GLN A 472 17.52 -11.21 29.65
CA GLN A 472 17.80 -9.78 29.88
C GLN A 472 17.42 -9.30 31.29
N ARG A 473 16.77 -10.15 32.11
CA ARG A 473 16.42 -9.86 33.52
C ARG A 473 17.50 -10.32 34.50
N GLU A 474 18.33 -11.28 34.10
CA GLU A 474 19.55 -11.71 34.77
C GLU A 474 20.71 -10.84 34.31
#